data_AF-A0A844M436-F1
#
_entry.id   AF-A0A844M436-F1
#
_cell.length_a   1.000
_cell.length_b   1.000
_cell.length_c   1.000
_cell.angle_alpha   90.00
_cell.angle_beta   90.00
_cell.angle_gamma   90.00
#
_symmetry.space_group_name_H-M   'P 1'
#
loop_
_entity.id
_entity.type
_entity.pdbx_description
1 polymer ?
#
loop_
_entity_poly.entity_id
_entity_poly.type
_entity_poly.pdbx_seq_one_letter_code
_entity_poly.pdbx_strand_id
1 'polypeptide(L)' 'VMGSYFLYEKKETNQEKPFVELILGVNGAGKTTSIAKLAYLYKNQNQKVILGACDTFRAGAIEQLKLWAQKVDVDIVLT' A
#
# COMPACT_ATOMS: atom_id res chain seq x y z
N VAL A 1 17.59 24.58 10.92
CA VAL A 1 17.14 23.43 11.75
C VAL A 1 15.66 23.53 12.14
N MET A 2 15.13 24.68 12.58
CA MET A 2 13.67 24.79 12.85
C MET A 2 12.76 24.81 11.62
N GLY A 3 13.24 25.33 10.48
CA GLY A 3 12.44 25.33 9.23
C GLY A 3 12.12 23.92 8.69
N SER A 4 12.97 22.94 8.97
CA SER A 4 12.76 21.53 8.57
C SER A 4 11.66 20.83 9.37
N TYR A 5 11.36 21.26 10.60
CA TYR A 5 10.24 20.72 11.37
C TYR A 5 8.88 21.20 10.82
N PHE A 6 8.80 22.47 10.40
CA PHE A 6 7.58 23.04 9.81
C PHE A 6 7.24 22.48 8.43
N LEU A 7 8.24 22.03 7.66
CA LEU A 7 8.03 21.37 6.36
C LEU A 7 7.27 20.03 6.48
N TYR A 8 7.28 19.39 7.66
CA TYR A 8 6.53 18.14 7.88
C TYR A 8 5.01 18.37 7.97
N GLU A 9 4.56 19.58 8.33
CA GLU A 9 3.14 19.87 8.52
C GLU A 9 2.42 20.26 7.23
N LYS A 10 3.13 20.75 6.21
CA LYS A 10 2.51 21.15 4.94
C LYS A 10 2.50 19.98 3.96
N LYS A 11 1.51 19.10 4.10
CA LYS A 11 1.25 18.06 3.11
C LYS A 11 0.55 18.70 1.90
N GLU A 12 1.30 19.10 0.89
CA GLU A 12 0.71 19.32 -0.44
C GLU A 12 0.16 17.98 -0.93
N THR A 13 -1.17 17.83 -0.91
CA THR A 13 -1.84 16.68 -1.51
C THR A 13 -1.84 16.89 -3.01
N ASN A 14 -0.73 16.54 -3.66
CA ASN A 14 -0.66 16.51 -5.10
C ASN A 14 -1.69 15.46 -5.61
N GLN A 15 -2.66 15.92 -6.42
CA GLN A 15 -3.70 15.06 -7.00
C GLN A 15 -3.24 14.35 -8.28
N GLU A 16 -1.97 14.54 -8.65
CA GLU A 16 -1.36 13.82 -9.77
C GLU A 16 -1.37 12.32 -9.54
N LYS A 17 -1.69 11.58 -10.61
CA LYS A 17 -1.68 10.13 -10.62
C LYS A 17 -0.28 9.63 -11.00
N PRO A 18 0.19 8.50 -10.42
CA PRO A 18 -0.55 7.65 -9.49
C PRO A 18 -0.55 8.18 -8.05
N PHE A 19 -1.66 7.98 -7.35
CA PHE A 19 -1.70 8.16 -5.90
C PHE A 19 -1.02 6.95 -5.23
N VAL A 20 -0.03 7.19 -4.37
CA VAL A 20 0.80 6.15 -3.77
C VAL A 20 0.60 6.11 -2.26
N GLU A 21 0.21 4.94 -1.74
CA GLU A 21 0.08 4.69 -0.30
C GLU A 21 1.12 3.67 0.18
N LEU A 22 1.83 4.01 1.25
CA LEU A 22 2.75 3.12 1.94
C LEU A 22 2.19 2.73 3.31
N ILE A 23 1.87 1.44 3.48
CA ILE A 23 1.31 0.91 4.73
C ILE A 23 2.45 0.39 5.61
N LEU A 24 2.69 1.07 6.73
CA LEU A 24 3.73 0.74 7.71
C LEU A 24 3.14 0.18 9.01
N GLY A 25 3.97 -0.49 9.81
CA GLY A 25 3.59 -0.97 11.15
C GLY A 25 4.25 -2.28 11.56
N VAL A 26 3.98 -2.72 12.78
CA VAL A 26 4.57 -3.95 13.37
C VAL A 26 3.92 -5.23 12.87
N ASN A 27 4.55 -6.38 13.11
CA ASN A 27 3.99 -7.69 12.80
C ASN A 27 2.68 -7.93 13.57
N GLY A 28 1.71 -8.58 12.94
CA GLY A 28 0.38 -8.83 13.54
C GLY A 28 -0.60 -7.65 13.48
N ALA A 29 -0.18 -6.43 13.14
CA ALA A 29 -1.06 -5.25 13.05
C ALA A 29 -2.07 -5.26 11.88
N GLY A 30 -2.13 -6.35 11.10
CA GLY A 30 -3.09 -6.50 10.01
C GLY A 30 -2.73 -5.83 8.68
N LYS A 31 -1.49 -5.32 8.50
CA LYS A 31 -1.05 -4.57 7.30
C LYS A 31 -1.44 -5.19 5.97
N THR A 32 -1.02 -6.43 5.72
CA THR A 32 -1.25 -7.13 4.45
C THR A 32 -2.74 -7.34 4.18
N THR A 33 -3.51 -7.65 5.22
CA THR A 33 -4.98 -7.78 5.14
C THR A 33 -5.64 -6.42 4.87
N SER A 34 -5.16 -5.35 5.48
CA SER A 34 -5.65 -3.99 5.23
C SER A 34 -5.35 -3.53 3.80
N ILE A 35 -4.16 -3.82 3.27
CA ILE A 35 -3.82 -3.56 1.85
C ILE A 35 -4.84 -4.25 0.93
N ALA A 36 -5.16 -5.52 1.18
CA ALA A 36 -6.15 -6.25 0.37
C ALA A 36 -7.56 -5.65 0.44
N LYS A 37 -7.99 -5.21 1.64
CA LYS A 37 -9.28 -4.53 1.82
C LYS A 37 -9.35 -3.19 1.08
N LEU A 38 -8.27 -2.40 1.14
CA LEU A 38 -8.16 -1.12 0.43
C LEU A 38 -8.15 -1.35 -1.09
N ALA A 39 -7.40 -2.32 -1.58
CA ALA A 39 -7.38 -2.68 -3.00
C ALA A 39 -8.78 -3.06 -3.51
N TYR A 40 -9.52 -3.87 -2.74
CA TYR A 40 -10.88 -4.25 -3.08
C TYR A 40 -11.83 -3.04 -3.08
N LEU A 41 -11.71 -2.15 -2.09
CA LEU A 41 -12.48 -0.92 -2.01
C LEU A 41 -12.24 -0.02 -3.24
N TYR A 42 -10.98 0.25 -3.58
CA TYR A 42 -10.63 1.09 -4.73
C TYR A 42 -11.02 0.47 -6.07
N LYS A 43 -10.85 -0.84 -6.22
CA LYS A 43 -11.33 -1.57 -7.40
C LYS A 43 -12.84 -1.42 -7.57
N ASN A 44 -13.62 -1.58 -6.49
CA ASN A 44 -15.08 -1.42 -6.53
C ASN A 44 -15.53 0.04 -6.80
N GLN A 45 -14.64 1.01 -6.58
CA GLN A 45 -14.82 2.40 -6.99
C GLN A 45 -14.36 2.67 -8.44
N ASN A 46 -14.14 1.61 -9.23
CA ASN A 46 -13.63 1.67 -10.61
C ASN A 46 -12.26 2.33 -10.76
N GLN A 47 -11.42 2.30 -9.70
CA GLN A 47 -10.05 2.80 -9.78
C GLN A 47 -9.10 1.70 -10.27
N LYS A 48 -8.05 2.10 -10.99
CA LYS A 48 -6.94 1.21 -11.35
C LYS A 48 -6.00 1.07 -10.16
N VAL A 49 -5.79 -0.16 -9.70
CA VAL A 49 -4.98 -0.48 -8.52
C VAL A 49 -3.88 -1.45 -8.92
N ILE A 50 -2.67 -1.19 -8.41
CA ILE A 50 -1.54 -2.11 -8.49
C ILE A 50 -0.93 -2.23 -7.09
N LEU A 51 -0.56 -3.44 -6.69
CA LEU A 51 0.09 -3.72 -5.40
C LEU A 51 1.60 -3.87 -5.58
N GLY A 52 2.37 -3.44 -4.57
CA GLY A 52 3.82 -3.66 -4.51
C GLY A 52 4.19 -4.50 -3.29
N ALA A 53 4.86 -5.63 -3.49
CA ALA A 53 5.32 -6.49 -2.41
C ALA A 53 6.67 -6.04 -1.86
N CYS A 54 6.66 -5.12 -0.90
CA CYS A 54 7.87 -4.53 -0.30
C CYS A 54 8.23 -5.09 1.10
N ASP A 55 7.43 -6.02 1.65
CA ASP A 55 7.73 -6.70 2.93
C ASP A 55 8.71 -7.85 2.68
N THR A 56 10.01 -7.54 2.61
CA THR A 56 11.08 -8.48 2.25
C THR A 56 11.72 -9.19 3.44
N PHE A 57 11.41 -8.77 4.67
CA PHE A 57 11.97 -9.35 5.88
C PHE A 57 11.14 -10.53 6.41
N ARG A 58 9.80 -10.41 6.36
CA ARG A 58 8.91 -11.43 6.90
C ARG A 58 8.71 -12.55 5.89
N ALA A 59 9.14 -13.77 6.26
CA ALA A 59 8.90 -14.96 5.46
C ALA A 59 7.39 -15.14 5.15
N GLY A 60 7.07 -15.45 3.89
CA GLY A 60 5.69 -15.68 3.44
C GLY A 60 4.87 -14.41 3.19
N ALA A 61 5.41 -13.21 3.42
CA ALA A 61 4.68 -11.96 3.22
C ALA A 61 4.35 -11.70 1.75
N ILE A 62 5.30 -11.97 0.86
CA ILE A 62 5.16 -11.80 -0.59
C ILE A 62 4.08 -12.75 -1.12
N GLU A 63 4.11 -14.02 -0.73
CA GLU A 63 3.15 -15.05 -1.11
C GLU A 63 1.75 -14.73 -0.57
N GLN A 64 1.67 -14.24 0.66
CA GLN A 64 0.41 -13.79 1.25
C GLN A 64 -0.20 -12.63 0.45
N LEU A 65 0.60 -11.64 0.09
CA LEU A 65 0.12 -10.49 -0.69
C LEU A 65 -0.26 -10.90 -2.12
N LYS A 66 0.52 -11.80 -2.75
CA LYS A 66 0.21 -12.38 -4.07
C LYS A 66 -1.14 -13.10 -4.08
N LEU A 67 -1.44 -13.90 -3.06
CA LEU A 67 -2.74 -14.57 -2.92
C LEU A 67 -3.87 -13.54 -2.79
N TRP A 68 -3.66 -12.45 -2.06
CA TRP A 68 -4.64 -11.38 -1.96
C TRP A 68 -4.85 -10.64 -3.29
N ALA A 69 -3.79 -10.34 -4.02
CA ALA A 69 -3.87 -9.73 -5.34
C ALA A 69 -4.72 -10.58 -6.29
N GLN A 70 -4.51 -11.91 -6.28
CA GLN A 70 -5.32 -12.85 -7.06
C GLN A 70 -6.80 -12.87 -6.62
N LYS A 71 -7.06 -12.88 -5.30
CA LYS A 71 -8.44 -12.89 -4.77
C LYS A 71 -9.23 -11.63 -5.09
N VAL A 72 -8.55 -10.49 -5.08
CA VAL A 72 -9.15 -9.18 -5.38
C VAL A 72 -9.11 -8.89 -6.88
N ASP A 73 -8.33 -9.67 -7.64
CA ASP A 73 -8.12 -9.53 -9.08
C ASP A 73 -7.56 -8.13 -9.42
N VAL A 74 -6.36 -7.87 -8.89
CA VAL A 74 -5.55 -6.67 -9.14
C VAL A 74 -4.11 -7.06 -9.46
N ASP A 75 -3.42 -6.22 -10.23
CA ASP A 75 -2.02 -6.44 -10.58
C ASP A 75 -1.11 -6.32 -9.35
N ILE A 76 0.01 -7.05 -9.37
CA ILE A 76 1.03 -7.01 -8.32
C ILE A 76 2.44 -7.08 -8.89
N VAL A 77 3.31 -6.22 -8.37
CA VAL A 77 4.76 -6.28 -8.58
C VAL A 77 5.40 -7.00 -7.38
N LEU A 78 6.22 -8.01 -7.67
CA LEU A 78 6.97 -8.78 -6.68
C LEU A 78 8.43 -8.31 -6.68
N THR A 79 9.07 -8.34 -5.50
CA THR A 79 10.52 -8.19 -5.33
C THR A 79 11.18 -9.56 -5.29
#